data_AF-A0A5D4SZP9-F1
#
_entry.id   AF-A0A5D4SZP9-F1
#
_cell.length_a   1.000
_cell.length_b   1.000
_cell.length_c   1.000
_cell.angle_alpha   90.00
_cell.angle_beta   90.00
_cell.angle_gamma   90.00
#
_symmetry.space_group_name_H-M   'P 1'
#
loop_
_entity.id
_entity.type
_entity.pdbx_description
1 polymer ?
#
loop_
_entity_poly.entity_id
_entity_poly.type
_entity_poly.pdbx_seq_one_letter_code
_entity_poly.pdbx_strand_id
1 'polypeptide(L)'
;MKKGMLIVLTGAIIVIFFVMLHSNPTTALRTKVFFMGYPKAAFTSEIVEYEYVNLHEKDSKGYVFTEPPMEKATQGYLDTYQVKKIGIFYFAEFMKDI
;
A
#
# COMPACT_ATOMS: atom_id res chain seq x y z
N MET A 1 -23.77 27.96 -3.22
CA MET A 1 -23.04 27.17 -4.23
C MET A 1 -24.00 26.21 -4.93
N LYS A 2 -23.97 26.11 -6.26
CA LYS A 2 -24.87 25.21 -7.01
C LYS A 2 -24.51 23.75 -6.69
N LYS A 3 -25.48 22.89 -6.35
CA LYS A 3 -25.26 21.49 -5.94
C LYS A 3 -24.35 20.71 -6.91
N GLY A 4 -24.47 20.96 -8.23
CA GLY A 4 -23.61 20.33 -9.24
C GLY A 4 -22.12 20.68 -9.10
N MET A 5 -21.79 21.92 -8.69
CA MET A 5 -20.40 22.33 -8.47
C MET A 5 -19.78 21.61 -7.27
N LEU A 6 -20.57 21.38 -6.21
CA LEU A 6 -20.11 20.63 -5.04
C LEU A 6 -19.80 19.17 -5.39
N ILE A 7 -20.65 18.52 -6.19
CA ILE A 7 -20.44 17.13 -6.63
C ILE A 7 -19.14 17.00 -7.43
N VAL A 8 -18.91 17.93 -8.38
CA VAL A 8 -17.68 17.93 -9.19
C VAL A 8 -16.43 18.11 -8.32
N LEU A 9 -16.47 19.04 -7.36
CA LEU A 9 -15.35 19.27 -6.45
C LEU A 9 -15.07 18.04 -5.58
N THR A 10 -16.10 17.44 -5.00
CA THR A 10 -15.93 16.21 -4.19
C THR A 10 -15.36 15.06 -5.03
N GLY A 11 -15.85 14.86 -6.26
CA GLY A 11 -15.33 13.84 -7.16
C GLY A 11 -13.85 14.06 -7.51
N ALA A 12 -13.47 15.30 -7.83
CA ALA A 12 -12.07 15.65 -8.12
C ALA A 12 -11.15 15.37 -6.92
N ILE A 13 -11.58 15.71 -5.71
CA ILE A 13 -10.83 15.45 -4.48
C ILE A 13 -10.58 13.94 -4.30
N ILE A 14 -11.61 13.10 -4.48
CA ILE A 14 -11.47 11.64 -4.37
C ILE A 14 -10.46 11.09 -5.38
N VAL A 15 -10.52 11.56 -6.64
CA VAL A 15 -9.57 11.14 -7.68
C VAL A 15 -8.15 11.56 -7.33
N ILE A 16 -7.94 12.78 -6.85
CA ILE A 16 -6.62 13.27 -6.44
C ILE A 16 -6.06 12.40 -5.30
N PHE A 17 -6.87 12.13 -4.26
CA PHE A 17 -6.44 11.25 -3.17
C PHE A 17 -6.10 9.85 -3.67
N PHE A 18 -6.93 9.26 -4.53
CA PHE A 18 -6.64 7.95 -5.11
C PHE A 18 -5.29 7.93 -5.84
N VAL A 19 -5.01 8.93 -6.66
CA VAL A 19 -3.74 9.06 -7.39
C VAL A 19 -2.57 9.18 -6.43
N MET A 20 -2.69 10.03 -5.39
CA MET A 20 -1.63 10.20 -4.39
C MET A 20 -1.31 8.89 -3.68
N LEU A 21 -2.33 8.16 -3.24
CA LEU A 21 -2.19 6.91 -2.48
C LEU A 21 -1.52 5.78 -3.28
N HIS A 22 -1.58 5.82 -4.61
CA HIS A 22 -1.05 4.80 -5.51
C HIS A 22 0.09 5.32 -6.41
N SER A 23 0.69 6.46 -6.07
CA SER A 23 1.64 7.18 -6.93
C SER A 23 3.04 6.55 -7.01
N ASN A 24 3.45 5.80 -5.99
CA ASN A 24 4.75 5.13 -5.92
C ASN A 24 4.66 3.88 -5.02
N PRO A 25 5.66 2.98 -5.05
CA PRO A 25 5.60 1.73 -4.31
C PRO A 25 5.43 1.91 -2.79
N THR A 26 6.20 2.82 -2.20
CA THR A 26 6.17 3.08 -0.76
C THR A 26 4.81 3.60 -0.31
N THR A 27 4.21 4.54 -1.04
CA THR A 27 2.89 5.07 -0.68
C THR A 27 1.79 4.03 -0.85
N ALA A 28 1.84 3.21 -1.91
CA ALA A 28 0.88 2.10 -2.07
C ALA A 28 0.97 1.08 -0.93
N LEU A 29 2.21 0.79 -0.49
CA LEU A 29 2.48 -0.11 0.61
C LEU A 29 1.96 0.44 1.95
N ARG A 30 2.28 1.70 2.29
CA ARG A 30 1.74 2.38 3.48
C ARG A 30 0.22 2.45 3.44
N THR A 31 -0.37 2.74 2.28
CA THR A 31 -1.83 2.75 2.08
C THR A 31 -2.45 1.39 2.39
N LYS A 32 -1.86 0.29 1.90
CA LYS A 32 -2.32 -1.07 2.19
C LYS A 32 -2.30 -1.36 3.69
N VAL A 33 -1.18 -1.11 4.36
CA VAL A 33 -1.03 -1.38 5.81
C VAL A 33 -1.96 -0.50 6.65
N PHE A 34 -2.17 0.75 6.24
CA PHE A 34 -3.14 1.65 6.86
C PHE A 34 -4.55 1.06 6.78
N PHE A 35 -4.99 0.66 5.59
CA PHE A 35 -6.33 0.08 5.39
C PHE A 35 -6.50 -1.33 5.95
N MET A 36 -5.39 -2.04 6.25
CA MET A 36 -5.41 -3.27 7.04
C MET A 36 -5.64 -3.03 8.54
N GLY A 37 -5.69 -1.76 8.99
CA GLY A 37 -5.94 -1.41 10.39
C GLY A 37 -4.69 -1.14 11.21
N TYR A 38 -3.53 -0.95 10.57
CA TYR A 38 -2.25 -0.71 11.26
C TYR A 38 -1.66 0.67 10.92
N PRO A 39 -2.37 1.77 11.24
CA PRO A 39 -1.93 3.12 10.86
C PRO A 39 -0.58 3.51 11.46
N LYS A 40 -0.27 3.08 12.69
CA LYS A 40 1.01 3.37 13.33
C LYS A 40 2.17 2.83 12.48
N ALA A 41 2.17 1.52 12.21
CA ALA A 41 3.21 0.88 11.39
C ALA A 41 3.25 1.47 9.97
N ALA A 42 2.09 1.77 9.38
CA ALA A 42 2.00 2.41 8.07
C ALA A 42 2.71 3.77 8.00
N PHE A 43 2.87 4.52 9.10
CA PHE A 43 3.54 5.82 9.11
C PHE A 43 4.95 5.80 9.70
N THR A 44 5.21 4.95 10.70
CA THR A 44 6.48 5.00 11.46
C THR A 44 7.51 4.02 10.96
N SER A 45 7.08 2.88 10.41
CA SER A 45 8.01 1.83 10.05
C SER A 45 8.77 2.18 8.77
N GLU A 46 10.05 1.80 8.75
CA GLU A 46 10.87 1.89 7.54
C GLU A 46 10.49 0.77 6.57
N ILE A 47 10.69 1.03 5.28
CA ILE A 47 10.39 0.11 4.20
C ILE A 47 11.67 -0.08 3.42
N VAL A 48 12.12 -1.33 3.33
CA VAL A 48 13.30 -1.71 2.56
C VAL A 48 12.89 -2.57 1.38
N GLU A 49 13.56 -2.38 0.23
CA GLU A 49 13.40 -3.29 -0.90
C GLU A 49 14.01 -4.65 -0.55
N TYR A 50 13.28 -5.73 -0.82
CA TYR A 50 13.69 -7.08 -0.50
C TYR A 50 13.88 -7.88 -1.78
N GLU A 51 15.14 -8.10 -2.14
CA GLU A 51 15.53 -8.75 -3.40
C GLU A 51 15.29 -10.27 -3.41
N TYR A 52 14.99 -10.89 -2.25
CA TYR A 52 14.92 -12.34 -2.11
C TYR A 52 13.55 -12.95 -2.45
N VAL A 53 12.71 -12.25 -3.19
CA VAL A 53 11.44 -12.81 -3.65
C VAL A 53 11.58 -13.26 -5.09
N ASN A 54 11.36 -14.57 -5.34
CA ASN A 54 11.04 -15.09 -6.67
C ASN A 54 9.68 -14.55 -7.10
N LEU A 55 9.68 -13.28 -7.49
CA LEU A 55 8.52 -12.60 -8.01
C LEU A 55 8.23 -13.17 -9.39
N HIS A 56 7.24 -14.04 -9.47
CA HIS A 56 6.82 -14.64 -10.74
C HIS A 56 6.25 -13.58 -11.72
N GLU A 57 5.98 -12.36 -11.26
CA GLU A 57 5.42 -11.28 -12.06
C GLU A 57 6.46 -10.22 -12.46
N LYS A 58 6.58 -10.01 -13.78
CA LYS A 58 7.59 -9.20 -14.48
C LYS A 58 7.63 -7.71 -14.10
N ASP A 59 6.62 -7.18 -13.40
CA ASP A 59 6.51 -5.77 -13.00
C ASP A 59 6.20 -5.59 -11.51
N SER A 60 6.77 -6.48 -10.71
CA SER A 60 6.60 -6.46 -9.26
C SER A 60 7.92 -6.41 -8.51
N LYS A 61 7.88 -5.85 -7.30
CA LYS A 61 9.01 -5.74 -6.38
C LYS A 61 8.60 -6.17 -4.97
N GLY A 62 9.53 -6.78 -4.25
CA GLY A 62 9.36 -7.20 -2.86
C GLY A 62 9.79 -6.09 -1.92
N TYR A 63 9.05 -5.92 -0.83
CA TYR A 63 9.35 -4.93 0.20
C TYR A 63 9.11 -5.52 1.59
N VAL A 64 9.92 -5.10 2.56
CA VAL A 64 9.80 -5.50 3.95
C VAL A 64 9.66 -4.29 4.85
N PHE A 65 8.74 -4.36 5.81
CA PHE A 65 8.68 -3.44 6.95
C PHE A 65 9.67 -3.86 8.03
N THR A 66 10.54 -2.94 8.45
CA THR A 66 11.53 -3.22 9.51
C THR A 66 10.90 -3.35 10.90
N GLU A 67 9.79 -2.65 11.12
CA GLU A 67 8.94 -2.73 12.31
C GLU A 67 7.53 -3.16 11.88
N PRO A 68 7.31 -4.44 11.55
CA PRO A 68 6.05 -4.90 11.00
C PRO A 68 4.94 -4.95 12.07
N PRO A 69 3.68 -4.70 11.70
CA PRO A 69 2.57 -4.94 12.61
C PRO A 69 2.36 -6.46 12.81
N MET A 70 1.97 -6.83 14.03
CA MET A 70 1.56 -8.20 14.34
C MET A 70 0.04 -8.32 14.24
N GLU A 71 -0.42 -9.32 13.47
CA GLU A 71 -1.83 -9.61 13.33
C GLU A 71 -2.36 -10.32 14.58
N LYS A 72 -3.38 -9.73 15.22
CA LYS A 72 -3.91 -10.25 16.50
C LYS A 72 -4.46 -11.67 16.41
N ALA A 73 -5.08 -12.04 15.30
CA ALA A 73 -5.75 -13.32 15.13
C ALA A 73 -4.77 -14.48 14.93
N THR A 74 -3.72 -14.26 14.15
CA THR A 74 -2.76 -15.30 13.76
C THR A 74 -1.46 -15.23 14.56
N GLN A 75 -1.21 -14.11 15.24
CA GLN A 75 0.08 -13.74 15.84
C GLN A 75 1.23 -13.68 14.80
N GLY A 76 0.90 -13.64 13.51
CA GLY A 76 1.87 -13.51 12.43
C GLY A 76 2.32 -12.05 12.24
N TYR A 77 3.56 -11.86 11.82
CA TYR A 77 4.05 -10.56 11.38
C TYR A 77 3.61 -10.28 9.94
N LEU A 78 3.17 -9.06 9.71
CA LEU A 78 2.82 -8.57 8.39
C LEU A 78 3.98 -7.75 7.84
N ASP A 79 5.09 -8.42 7.51
CA ASP A 79 6.36 -7.79 7.17
C ASP A 79 6.61 -7.70 5.67
N THR A 80 6.28 -8.76 4.94
CA THR A 80 6.67 -8.94 3.54
C THR A 80 5.52 -8.67 2.59
N TYR A 81 5.77 -7.85 1.58
CA TYR A 81 4.76 -7.41 0.62
C TYR A 81 5.29 -7.39 -0.81
N GLN A 82 4.38 -7.68 -1.74
CA GLN A 82 4.58 -7.47 -3.16
C GLN A 82 3.98 -6.14 -3.56
N VAL A 83 4.71 -5.32 -4.30
CA VAL A 83 4.13 -4.17 -4.98
C VAL A 83 4.17 -4.39 -6.48
N LYS A 84 3.00 -4.32 -7.11
CA LYS A 84 2.80 -4.49 -8.55
C LYS A 84 2.51 -3.14 -9.18
N LYS A 85 3.09 -2.88 -10.34
CA LYS A 85 2.75 -1.71 -11.16
C LYS A 85 1.66 -2.07 -12.17
N ILE A 86 0.52 -1.39 -12.11
CA ILE A 86 -0.59 -1.53 -13.06
C ILE A 86 -0.84 -0.17 -13.71
N GLY A 87 -0.42 -0.02 -14.97
CA GLY A 87 -0.44 1.27 -15.67
C GLY A 87 0.49 2.27 -14.96
N ILE A 88 -0.07 3.38 -14.50
CA ILE A 88 0.66 4.43 -13.75
C ILE A 88 0.57 4.26 -12.22
N PHE A 89 -0.17 3.26 -11.74
CA PHE A 89 -0.45 3.07 -10.32
C PHE A 89 0.33 1.88 -9.75
N TYR A 90 0.55 1.92 -8.44
CA TYR A 90 1.18 0.86 -7.67
C TYR A 90 0.20 0.27 -6.67
N PHE A 91 0.20 -1.05 -6.53
CA PHE A 91 -0.69 -1.78 -5.63
C PHE A 91 0.11 -2.77 -4.78
N ALA A 92 -0.15 -2.79 -3.47
CA ALA A 92 0.54 -3.64 -2.54
C ALA A 92 -0.32 -4.82 -2.05
N GLU A 93 0.28 -6.00 -2.01
CA GLU A 93 -0.32 -7.25 -1.57
C GLU A 93 0.58 -7.88 -0.50
N PHE A 94 -0.02 -8.37 0.59
CA PHE A 94 0.72 -9.08 1.62
C PHE A 94 1.16 -10.43 1.07
N MET A 95 2.45 -10.73 1.18
CA MET A 95 2.96 -12.06 0.89
C MET A 95 2.83 -12.89 2.15
N LYS A 96 1.88 -13.82 2.15
CA LYS A 96 1.83 -14.81 3.20
C LYS A 96 3.02 -15.76 2.98
N ASP A 97 3.99 -15.74 3.90
CA ASP A 97 4.99 -16.80 3.99
C ASP A 97 4.25 -18.15 4.03
N ILE A 98 4.62 -19.06 3.13
CA ILE A 98 4.11 -20.44 3.09
C ILE A 98 4.78 -21.24 4.21
#